data_AF-A0A975SJC2-F1
#
_entry.id   AF-A0A975SJC2-F1
#
_cell.length_a   1.000
_cell.length_b   1.000
_cell.length_c   1.000
_cell.angle_alpha   90.00
_cell.angle_beta   90.00
_cell.angle_gamma   90.00
#
_symmetry.space_group_name_H-M   'P 1'
#
loop_
_entity.id
_entity.type
_entity.pdbx_description
1 polymer ?
#
loop_
_entity_poly.entity_id
_entity_poly.type
_entity_poly.pdbx_seq_one_letter_code
_entity_poly.pdbx_strand_id
1 'polypeptide(L)'
;MSRSDAELVSDALDHIEALKRHVARSDVGDEIVADAVSLRLASAIESVSQTSATFREETFGDDWKVIWATRNRIAHGYAHVDIQLIIDTVANDLPEFERKLRR
;
A
#
# COMPACT_ATOMS: atom_id res chain seq x y z
N MET A 1 3.45 -24.73 -1.00
CA MET A 1 2.24 -24.36 -1.74
C MET A 1 2.33 -22.87 -2.03
N SER A 2 2.07 -22.44 -3.27
CA SER A 2 1.97 -21.01 -3.58
C SER A 2 0.63 -20.50 -3.01
N ARG A 3 0.63 -19.30 -2.42
CA ARG A 3 -0.59 -18.62 -2.01
C ARG A 3 -1.45 -18.26 -3.23
N SER A 4 -2.76 -18.27 -3.07
CA SER A 4 -3.74 -17.83 -4.06
C SER A 4 -3.86 -16.31 -4.12
N ASP A 5 -4.42 -15.78 -5.22
CA ASP A 5 -4.68 -14.34 -5.35
C ASP A 5 -5.58 -13.82 -4.22
N ALA A 6 -6.59 -14.59 -3.82
CA ALA A 6 -7.49 -14.22 -2.73
C ALA A 6 -6.76 -14.12 -1.36
N GLU A 7 -5.84 -15.03 -1.07
CA GLU A 7 -5.03 -14.97 0.16
C GLU A 7 -4.10 -13.76 0.16
N LEU A 8 -3.49 -13.45 -0.99
CA LEU A 8 -2.60 -12.29 -1.13
C LEU A 8 -3.36 -10.96 -1.05
N VAL A 9 -4.56 -10.90 -1.62
CA VAL A 9 -5.47 -9.75 -1.47
C VAL A 9 -5.89 -9.60 0.00
N SER A 10 -6.18 -10.69 0.70
CA SER A 10 -6.48 -10.65 2.14
C SER A 10 -5.30 -10.08 2.93
N ASP A 11 -4.08 -10.54 2.67
CA ASP A 11 -2.88 -10.00 3.33
C ASP A 11 -2.73 -8.49 3.05
N ALA A 12 -2.97 -8.05 1.80
CA ALA A 12 -2.90 -6.64 1.44
C ALA A 12 -3.93 -5.80 2.23
N LEU A 13 -5.17 -6.30 2.36
CA LEU A 13 -6.21 -5.64 3.14
C LEU A 13 -5.87 -5.59 4.63
N ASP A 14 -5.27 -6.65 5.20
CA ASP A 14 -4.81 -6.65 6.59
C ASP A 14 -3.74 -5.59 6.85
N HIS A 15 -2.84 -5.39 5.90
CA HIS A 15 -1.86 -4.30 5.95
C HIS A 15 -2.53 -2.92 5.89
N ILE A 16 -3.53 -2.73 5.02
CA ILE A 16 -4.30 -1.49 4.93
C ILE A 16 -5.05 -1.21 6.25
N GLU A 17 -5.64 -2.21 6.87
CA GLU A 17 -6.32 -2.05 8.17
C GLU A 17 -5.33 -1.70 9.29
N ALA A 18 -4.13 -2.29 9.28
CA ALA A 18 -3.07 -1.88 10.20
C ALA A 18 -2.62 -0.44 9.98
N LEU A 19 -2.46 -0.02 8.72
CA LEU A 19 -2.16 1.37 8.35
C LEU A 19 -3.21 2.32 8.92
N LYS A 20 -4.50 2.06 8.70
CA LYS A 20 -5.58 2.90 9.22
C LYS A 20 -5.56 3.02 10.74
N ARG A 21 -5.22 1.94 11.47
CA ARG A 21 -5.05 2.00 12.94
C ARG A 21 -3.91 2.92 13.36
N HIS A 22 -2.83 3.02 12.58
CA HIS A 22 -1.74 3.96 12.86
C HIS A 22 -2.20 5.41 12.66
N VAL A 23 -2.86 5.70 11.54
CA VAL A 23 -3.42 7.02 11.22
C VAL A 23 -4.47 7.46 12.26
N ALA A 24 -5.28 6.53 12.76
CA ALA A 24 -6.28 6.83 13.78
C ALA A 24 -5.67 7.12 15.17
N ARG A 25 -4.43 6.65 15.42
CA ARG A 25 -3.76 6.78 16.72
C ARG A 25 -3.07 8.13 16.88
N SER A 26 -2.51 8.68 15.79
CA SER A 26 -1.78 9.94 15.79
C SER A 26 -1.65 10.47 14.36
N ASP A 27 -1.31 11.75 14.24
CA ASP A 27 -1.08 12.41 12.96
C ASP A 27 0.04 11.75 12.16
N VAL A 28 -0.13 11.65 10.83
CA VAL A 28 0.87 11.10 9.91
C VAL A 28 2.07 12.05 9.78
N GLY A 29 1.92 13.31 10.20
CA GLY A 29 3.04 14.24 10.37
C GLY A 29 4.06 13.83 11.44
N ASP A 30 3.71 12.90 12.33
CA ASP A 30 4.66 12.29 13.27
C ASP A 30 5.53 11.23 12.56
N GLU A 31 6.85 11.33 12.70
CA GLU A 31 7.82 10.48 12.00
C GLU A 31 7.61 8.98 12.28
N ILE A 32 7.28 8.61 13.53
CA ILE A 32 7.04 7.21 13.91
C ILE A 32 5.78 6.67 13.22
N VAL A 33 4.75 7.51 13.12
CA VAL A 33 3.50 7.16 12.42
C VAL A 33 3.76 7.06 10.91
N ALA A 34 4.48 8.02 10.34
CA ALA A 34 4.84 8.04 8.92
C ALA A 34 5.62 6.78 8.53
N ASP A 35 6.58 6.34 9.35
CA ASP A 35 7.34 5.12 9.12
C ASP A 35 6.44 3.86 9.19
N ALA A 36 5.58 3.78 10.20
CA ALA A 36 4.66 2.65 10.35
C ALA A 36 3.67 2.57 9.19
N VAL A 37 3.10 3.71 8.78
CA VAL A 37 2.19 3.84 7.63
C VAL A 37 2.91 3.45 6.34
N SER A 38 4.13 3.94 6.12
CA SER A 38 4.95 3.64 4.95
C SER A 38 5.23 2.15 4.83
N LEU A 39 5.64 1.50 5.93
CA LEU A 39 5.88 0.06 5.95
C LEU A 39 4.61 -0.72 5.59
N ARG A 40 3.46 -0.35 6.15
CA ARG A 40 2.20 -1.06 5.89
C ARG A 40 1.72 -0.84 4.47
N LEU A 41 1.85 0.37 3.92
CA LEU A 41 1.52 0.66 2.52
C LEU A 41 2.40 -0.13 1.55
N ALA A 42 3.72 -0.13 1.78
CA ALA A 42 4.64 -0.91 0.97
C ALA A 42 4.35 -2.42 1.05
N SER A 43 4.02 -2.93 2.24
CA SER A 43 3.66 -4.34 2.42
C SER A 43 2.36 -4.71 1.71
N ALA A 44 1.35 -3.83 1.73
CA ALA A 44 0.10 -4.05 1.00
C ALA A 44 0.35 -4.15 -0.52
N ILE A 45 1.12 -3.22 -1.07
CA ILE A 45 1.48 -3.22 -2.50
C ILE A 45 2.32 -4.46 -2.86
N GLU A 46 3.22 -4.88 -1.96
CA GLU A 46 4.03 -6.10 -2.14
C GLU A 46 3.19 -7.37 -2.17
N SER A 47 2.17 -7.49 -1.32
CA SER A 47 1.26 -8.63 -1.36
C SER A 47 0.51 -8.68 -2.70
N VAL A 48 0.07 -7.54 -3.21
CA VAL A 48 -0.56 -7.46 -4.54
C VAL A 48 0.41 -7.80 -5.67
N SER A 49 1.70 -7.47 -5.55
CA SER A 49 2.69 -7.76 -6.59
C SER A 49 2.91 -9.27 -6.83
N GLN A 50 2.61 -10.08 -5.82
CA GLN A 50 2.71 -11.55 -5.86
C GLN A 50 1.48 -12.22 -6.46
N THR A 51 0.38 -11.48 -6.68
CA THR A 51 -0.80 -12.01 -7.37
C THR A 51 -0.50 -12.29 -8.84
N SER A 52 -1.40 -13.03 -9.49
CA SER A 52 -1.30 -13.28 -10.92
C SER A 52 -1.22 -11.97 -11.74
N ALA A 53 -0.58 -12.05 -12.91
CA ALA A 53 -0.53 -10.91 -13.82
C ALA A 53 -1.93 -10.51 -14.28
N THR A 54 -2.79 -11.50 -14.55
CA THR A 54 -4.20 -11.32 -14.93
C THR A 54 -4.98 -10.53 -13.89
N PHE A 55 -4.88 -10.90 -12.60
CA PHE A 55 -5.55 -10.17 -11.52
C PHE A 55 -5.13 -8.70 -11.49
N ARG A 56 -3.83 -8.41 -11.59
CA ARG A 56 -3.31 -7.03 -11.57
C ARG A 56 -3.77 -6.22 -12.78
N GLU A 57 -3.78 -6.83 -13.96
CA GLU A 57 -4.24 -6.19 -15.19
C GLU A 57 -5.74 -5.88 -15.12
N GLU A 58 -6.57 -6.82 -14.67
CA GLU A 58 -8.02 -6.62 -14.53
C GLU A 58 -8.36 -5.60 -13.43
N THR A 59 -7.62 -5.58 -12.33
CA THR A 59 -7.91 -4.74 -11.16
C THR A 59 -7.35 -3.33 -11.31
N PHE A 60 -6.12 -3.19 -11.81
CA PHE A 60 -5.38 -1.93 -11.83
C PHE A 60 -4.99 -1.46 -13.23
N GLY A 61 -4.93 -2.36 -14.23
CA GLY A 61 -4.50 -2.01 -15.59
C GLY A 61 -3.16 -1.28 -15.61
N ASP A 62 -3.09 -0.18 -16.36
CA ASP A 62 -1.88 0.63 -16.49
C ASP A 62 -1.46 1.34 -15.18
N ASP A 63 -2.39 1.56 -14.24
CA ASP A 63 -2.10 2.20 -12.95
C ASP A 63 -1.13 1.36 -12.11
N TRP A 64 -1.05 0.05 -12.35
CA TRP A 64 -0.19 -0.85 -11.57
C TRP A 64 1.28 -0.40 -11.56
N LYS A 65 1.77 0.14 -12.67
CA LYS A 65 3.16 0.64 -12.76
C LYS A 65 3.42 1.80 -11.80
N VAL A 66 2.44 2.68 -11.63
CA VAL A 66 2.51 3.83 -10.72
C VAL A 66 2.42 3.38 -9.26
N ILE A 67 1.52 2.44 -8.96
CA ILE A 67 1.38 1.84 -7.63
C ILE A 67 2.69 1.16 -7.22
N TRP A 68 3.28 0.36 -8.12
CA TRP A 68 4.57 -0.29 -7.87
C TRP A 68 5.72 0.71 -7.69
N ALA A 69 5.74 1.79 -8.48
CA ALA A 69 6.72 2.86 -8.32
C ALA A 69 6.63 3.54 -6.94
N THR A 70 5.42 3.69 -6.40
CA THR A 70 5.18 4.24 -5.05
C THR A 70 5.82 3.36 -3.98
N ARG A 71 5.62 2.04 -4.05
CA ARG A 71 6.30 1.07 -3.16
C ARG A 71 7.82 1.17 -3.27
N ASN A 72 8.37 1.31 -4.48
CA ASN A 72 9.81 1.48 -4.66
C ASN A 72 10.33 2.78 -4.04
N ARG A 73 9.59 3.88 -4.18
CA ARG A 73 9.97 5.16 -3.57
C ARG A 73 9.98 5.07 -2.05
N ILE A 74 9.01 4.38 -1.44
CA ILE A 74 9.00 4.10 0.00
C ILE A 74 10.21 3.24 0.39
N ALA A 75 10.42 2.12 -0.32
CA ALA A 75 11.48 1.18 -0.01
C ALA A 75 12.88 1.78 -0.19
N HIS A 76 13.09 2.71 -1.12
CA HIS A 76 14.39 3.35 -1.36
C HIS A 76 14.57 4.68 -0.62
N GLY A 77 13.54 5.17 0.08
CA GLY A 77 13.57 6.40 0.87
C GLY A 77 14.38 6.31 2.17
N TYR A 78 15.35 5.39 2.28
CA TYR A 78 16.11 5.09 3.51
C TYR A 78 16.82 6.30 4.17
N ALA A 79 17.04 7.39 3.42
CA ALA A 79 17.63 8.61 3.97
C ALA A 79 16.60 9.51 4.66
N HIS A 80 15.37 9.59 4.13
CA HIS A 80 14.25 10.33 4.70
C HIS A 80 12.95 9.91 4.00
N VAL A 81 11.92 9.58 4.78
CA VAL A 81 10.57 9.39 4.25
C VAL A 81 9.98 10.76 3.91
N ASP A 82 9.53 10.92 2.68
CA ASP A 82 8.81 12.13 2.25
C ASP A 82 7.41 12.13 2.89
N ILE A 83 7.31 12.70 4.09
CA ILE A 83 6.08 12.66 4.91
C ILE A 83 4.89 13.26 4.15
N GLN A 84 5.10 14.33 3.39
CA GLN A 84 4.03 14.96 2.62
C GLN A 84 3.50 14.02 1.54
N LEU A 85 4.41 13.33 0.82
CA LEU A 85 4.01 12.31 -0.15
C LEU A 85 3.17 11.21 0.52
N ILE A 86 3.55 10.75 1.72
CA ILE A 86 2.80 9.71 2.45
C ILE A 86 1.42 10.21 2.85
N ILE A 87 1.32 11.44 3.38
CA ILE A 87 0.04 12.08 3.70
C ILE A 87 -0.86 12.12 2.47
N ASP A 88 -0.34 12.61 1.34
CA ASP A 88 -1.09 12.75 0.09
C ASP A 88 -1.53 11.38 -0.44
N THR A 89 -0.65 10.38 -0.39
CA THR A 89 -0.94 9.01 -0.86
C THR A 89 -2.03 8.36 -0.02
N VAL A 90 -1.95 8.49 1.31
CA VAL A 90 -2.95 7.93 2.23
C VAL A 90 -4.30 8.63 2.08
N ALA A 91 -4.31 9.94 1.89
CA ALA A 91 -5.54 10.71 1.76
C ALA A 91 -6.24 10.48 0.41
N ASN A 92 -5.48 10.43 -0.68
CA ASN A 92 -6.04 10.51 -2.03
C ASN A 92 -6.02 9.18 -2.80
N ASP A 93 -4.97 8.36 -2.64
CA ASP A 93 -4.77 7.17 -3.47
C ASP A 93 -5.19 5.86 -2.78
N LEU A 94 -4.92 5.76 -1.47
CA LEU A 94 -5.23 4.57 -0.67
C LEU A 94 -6.72 4.15 -0.73
N PRO A 95 -7.72 5.06 -0.65
CA PRO A 95 -9.13 4.67 -0.70
C PRO A 95 -9.51 3.99 -2.03
N GLU A 96 -8.96 4.45 -3.15
CA GLU A 96 -9.18 3.86 -4.46
C GLU A 96 -8.53 2.47 -4.55
N PHE A 97 -7.27 2.38 -4.11
CA PHE A 97 -6.50 1.14 -4.09
C PHE A 97 -7.24 0.05 -3.30
N GLU A 98 -7.69 0.38 -2.08
CA GLU A 98 -8.47 -0.55 -1.25
C GLU A 98 -9.79 -0.93 -1.91
N ARG A 99 -10.52 0.03 -2.49
CA ARG A 99 -11.80 -0.26 -3.13
C ARG A 99 -11.64 -1.23 -4.29
N LYS A 100 -10.58 -1.09 -5.09
CA LYS A 100 -10.28 -2.00 -6.20
C LYS A 100 -9.99 -3.42 -5.70
N LEU A 101 -9.32 -3.58 -4.56
CA LEU A 101 -9.04 -4.89 -3.95
C LEU A 101 -10.26 -5.61 -3.35
N ARG A 102 -11.33 -4.87 -3.02
CA ARG A 102 -12.55 -5.43 -2.41
C ARG A 102 -13.65 -5.80 -3.42
N ARG A 103 -13.41 -5.62 -4.71
CA ARG A 103 -14.35 -5.99 -5.79
C ARG A 103 -14.22 -7.47 -6.14
#